data_AF-A0AA47FAV6-F1
#
_entry.id   AF-A0AA47FAV6-F1
#
_cell.length_a   1.000
_cell.length_b   1.000
_cell.length_c   1.000
_cell.angle_alpha   90.00
_cell.angle_beta   90.00
_cell.angle_gamma   90.00
#
_symmetry.space_group_name_H-M   'P 1'
#
loop_
_entity.id
_entity.type
_entity.pdbx_description
1 polymer ?
#
loop_
_entity_poly.entity_id
_entity_poly.type
_entity_poly.pdbx_seq_one_letter_code
_entity_poly.pdbx_strand_id
1 'polypeptide(L)'
;MSLDQNSIIEILDDYLVWEEKKAEKKYDQLSSKEKDELRLKYDNDAKYYVYLYKHFANIKAVVHTHSTNTVAWAQAGRFLPVYGTTHANTFYSEVPITRHLTNEEVTESYEWNTGKVIVEAFENQNLDPSAIPTVLVNGHGPFTWGTTTQKAIENSLVLDECCQMAQMTESVRSNAEKIPQHVLDKYYYRNHGANAYYGQN
;
A
#
# COMPACT_ATOMS: atom_id res chain seq x y z
N MET A 1 20.97 5.44 -5.88
CA MET A 1 20.81 6.80 -5.32
C MET A 1 20.75 6.62 -3.82
N SER A 2 21.77 7.03 -3.06
CA SER A 2 21.71 6.98 -1.60
C SER A 2 20.76 8.07 -1.13
N LEU A 3 19.82 7.74 -0.24
CA LEU A 3 19.10 8.75 0.54
C LEU A 3 20.15 9.71 1.13
N ASP A 4 19.94 11.02 1.01
CA ASP A 4 20.91 11.97 1.55
C ASP A 4 20.93 11.84 3.09
N GLN A 5 22.09 12.11 3.70
CA GLN A 5 22.26 11.92 5.15
C GLN A 5 21.30 12.78 5.99
N ASN A 6 20.86 13.95 5.51
CA ASN A 6 19.92 14.81 6.21
C ASN A 6 18.50 14.21 6.21
N SER A 7 18.05 13.63 5.10
CA SER A 7 16.75 12.94 5.03
C SER A 7 16.67 11.72 5.96
N ILE A 8 17.79 11.01 6.14
CA ILE A 8 17.88 9.90 7.11
C ILE A 8 17.85 10.43 8.55
N ILE A 9 18.49 11.56 8.83
CA ILE A 9 18.49 12.19 10.16
C ILE A 9 17.08 12.64 10.55
N GLU A 10 16.33 13.28 9.64
CA GLU A 10 14.96 13.75 9.93
C GLU A 10 14.00 12.60 10.28
N ILE A 11 14.05 11.48 9.53
CA ILE A 11 13.23 10.28 9.82
C ILE A 11 13.62 9.68 11.19
N LEU A 12 14.91 9.64 11.51
CA LEU A 12 15.38 9.14 12.80
C LEU A 12 14.96 10.07 13.95
N ASP A 13 15.00 11.38 13.74
CA ASP A 13 14.60 12.38 14.73
C ASP A 13 13.09 12.28 15.03
N ASP A 14 12.24 12.14 14.00
CA ASP A 14 10.80 11.93 14.18
C ASP A 14 10.49 10.64 14.96
N TYR A 15 11.19 9.55 14.62
CA TYR A 15 11.04 8.27 15.34
C TYR A 15 11.50 8.36 16.81
N LEU A 16 12.61 9.06 17.06
CA LEU A 16 13.12 9.27 18.42
C LEU A 16 12.16 10.14 19.24
N VAL A 17 11.64 11.22 18.66
CA VAL A 17 10.61 12.07 19.28
C VAL A 17 9.36 11.25 19.62
N TRP A 18 8.93 10.38 18.72
CA TRP A 18 7.80 9.46 18.97
C TRP A 18 8.07 8.53 20.17
N GLU A 19 9.21 7.83 20.21
CA GLU A 19 9.52 6.89 21.30
C GLU A 19 9.68 7.61 22.65
N GLU A 20 10.27 8.81 22.67
CA GLU A 20 10.33 9.65 23.87
C GLU A 20 8.92 10.01 24.38
N LYS A 21 8.04 10.49 23.49
CA LYS A 21 6.69 10.91 23.87
C LYS A 21 5.81 9.75 24.32
N LYS A 22 5.97 8.59 23.69
CA LYS A 22 5.33 7.33 24.08
C LYS A 22 5.72 6.91 25.49
N ALA A 23 7.00 7.03 25.86
CA ALA A 23 7.48 6.76 27.21
C ALA A 23 6.95 7.79 28.23
N GLU A 24 7.06 9.10 27.94
CA GLU A 24 6.59 10.19 28.81
C GLU A 24 5.09 10.07 29.14
N LYS A 25 4.28 9.68 28.15
CA LYS A 25 2.82 9.61 28.28
C LYS A 25 2.30 8.27 28.81
N LYS A 26 3.20 7.33 29.17
CA LYS A 26 2.83 5.97 29.62
C LYS A 26 1.87 5.32 28.63
N TYR A 27 2.25 5.29 27.35
CA TYR A 27 1.38 4.93 26.22
C TYR A 27 0.49 3.70 26.47
N ASP A 28 1.01 2.65 27.10
CA ASP A 28 0.25 1.41 27.35
C ASP A 28 -0.99 1.61 28.21
N GLN A 29 -1.01 2.65 29.05
CA GLN A 29 -2.12 3.00 29.96
C GLN A 29 -3.19 3.88 29.29
N LEU A 30 -2.93 4.39 28.08
CA LEU A 30 -3.84 5.25 27.34
C LEU A 30 -4.99 4.46 26.69
N SER A 31 -6.15 5.09 26.57
CA SER A 31 -7.26 4.60 25.75
C SER A 31 -6.89 4.60 24.26
N SER A 32 -7.62 3.84 23.43
CA SER A 32 -7.36 3.81 21.98
C SER A 32 -7.42 5.19 21.33
N LYS A 33 -8.36 6.05 21.75
CA LYS A 33 -8.50 7.42 21.22
C LYS A 33 -7.28 8.28 21.56
N GLU A 34 -6.80 8.23 22.80
CA GLU A 34 -5.61 8.98 23.24
C GLU A 34 -4.35 8.46 22.54
N LYS A 35 -4.26 7.15 22.28
CA LYS A 35 -3.17 6.54 21.50
C LYS A 35 -3.13 7.08 20.07
N ASP A 36 -4.29 7.17 19.42
CA ASP A 36 -4.41 7.72 18.06
C ASP A 36 -4.06 9.21 18.01
N GLU A 37 -4.55 10.02 18.95
CA GLU A 37 -4.23 11.44 19.07
C GLU A 37 -2.73 11.66 19.31
N LEU A 38 -2.09 10.83 20.14
CA LEU A 38 -0.67 10.93 20.40
C LEU A 38 0.17 10.56 19.17
N ARG A 39 -0.19 9.47 18.48
CA ARG A 39 0.47 9.04 17.24
C ARG A 39 0.36 10.11 16.16
N LEU A 40 -0.83 10.63 15.90
CA LEU A 40 -1.03 11.70 14.91
C LEU A 40 -0.21 12.96 15.19
N LYS A 41 0.16 13.19 16.46
CA LYS A 41 0.92 14.37 16.87
C LYS A 41 2.44 14.20 16.72
N TYR A 42 2.97 12.99 16.90
CA TYR A 42 4.42 12.78 17.05
C TYR A 42 5.00 11.69 16.13
N ASP A 43 4.16 10.89 15.47
CA ASP A 43 4.56 9.88 14.49
C ASP A 43 4.02 10.34 13.13
N ASN A 44 4.89 10.93 12.30
CA ASN A 44 4.49 11.45 11.00
C ASN A 44 4.00 10.32 10.08
N ASP A 45 4.66 9.16 10.10
CA ASP A 45 4.25 7.98 9.34
C ASP A 45 2.88 7.44 9.79
N ALA A 46 2.52 7.61 11.07
CA ALA A 46 1.18 7.25 11.55
C ALA A 46 0.05 7.93 10.76
N LYS A 47 0.30 9.10 10.17
CA LYS A 47 -0.72 9.85 9.42
C LYS A 47 -1.14 9.12 8.15
N TYR A 48 -0.22 8.43 7.44
CA TYR A 48 -0.57 7.58 6.31
C TYR A 48 -1.62 6.55 6.75
N TYR A 49 -1.28 5.79 7.79
CA TYR A 49 -2.06 4.64 8.23
C TYR A 49 -3.41 5.05 8.79
N VAL A 50 -3.46 6.12 9.60
CA VAL A 50 -4.71 6.63 10.16
C VAL A 50 -5.67 7.09 9.07
N TYR A 51 -5.18 7.72 8.00
CA TYR A 51 -6.05 8.11 6.89
C TYR A 51 -6.67 6.87 6.23
N LEU A 52 -5.88 5.84 5.96
CA LEU A 52 -6.37 4.60 5.36
C LEU A 52 -7.35 3.85 6.27
N TYR A 53 -7.05 3.71 7.57
CA TYR A 53 -7.96 3.06 8.53
C TYR A 53 -9.32 3.76 8.64
N LYS A 54 -9.38 5.08 8.42
CA LYS A 54 -10.62 5.84 8.45
C LYS A 54 -11.49 5.66 7.20
N HIS A 55 -10.89 5.35 6.05
CA HIS A 55 -11.60 5.37 4.75
C HIS A 55 -11.76 3.98 4.14
N PHE A 56 -10.85 3.05 4.40
CA PHE A 56 -10.95 1.68 3.92
C PHE A 56 -11.55 0.80 5.02
N ALA A 57 -12.79 0.36 4.80
CA ALA A 57 -13.46 -0.54 5.72
C ALA A 57 -12.67 -1.87 5.84
N ASN A 58 -12.69 -2.46 7.03
CA ASN A 58 -12.17 -3.81 7.32
C ASN A 58 -10.64 -4.01 7.23
N ILE A 59 -9.85 -3.00 6.87
CA ILE A 59 -8.39 -3.11 6.97
C ILE A 59 -7.97 -3.02 8.45
N LYS A 60 -7.05 -3.89 8.87
CA LYS A 60 -6.53 -3.95 10.25
C LYS A 60 -5.01 -3.84 10.36
N ALA A 61 -4.34 -3.98 9.23
CA ALA A 61 -2.91 -3.77 9.10
C ALA A 61 -2.59 -3.16 7.74
N VAL A 62 -1.61 -2.26 7.74
CA VAL A 62 -1.00 -1.68 6.53
C VAL A 62 0.49 -1.97 6.59
N VAL A 63 1.07 -2.33 5.45
CA VAL A 63 2.51 -2.51 5.26
C VAL A 63 2.96 -1.51 4.20
N HIS A 64 4.01 -0.76 4.53
CA HIS A 64 4.70 0.12 3.62
C HIS A 64 6.17 -0.32 3.56
N THR A 65 6.69 -0.51 2.35
CA THR A 65 8.08 -0.91 2.12
C THR A 65 8.63 -0.19 0.90
N HIS A 66 9.94 -0.22 0.73
CA HIS A 66 10.62 0.31 -0.46
C HIS A 66 11.34 -0.84 -1.18
N SER A 67 10.64 -1.93 -1.47
CA SER A 67 11.22 -3.06 -2.20
C SER A 67 11.55 -2.67 -3.64
N THR A 68 12.66 -3.19 -4.17
CA THR A 68 13.22 -2.71 -5.45
C THR A 68 12.24 -2.76 -6.60
N ASN A 69 11.47 -3.86 -6.75
CA ASN A 69 10.60 -4.05 -7.91
C ASN A 69 9.37 -3.15 -7.84
N THR A 70 8.77 -3.02 -6.66
CA THR A 70 7.61 -2.15 -6.44
C THR A 70 7.97 -0.68 -6.57
N VAL A 71 9.11 -0.25 -6.03
CA VAL A 71 9.60 1.13 -6.17
C VAL A 71 9.89 1.46 -7.63
N ALA A 72 10.56 0.56 -8.36
CA ALA A 72 10.81 0.76 -9.78
C ALA A 72 9.51 0.92 -10.59
N TRP A 73 8.46 0.14 -10.27
CA TRP A 73 7.16 0.27 -10.93
C TRP A 73 6.42 1.55 -10.51
N ALA A 74 6.49 1.92 -9.23
CA ALA A 74 5.90 3.16 -8.72
C ALA A 74 6.55 4.40 -9.33
N GLN A 75 7.87 4.38 -9.56
CA GLN A 75 8.60 5.44 -10.26
C GLN A 75 8.25 5.53 -11.75
N ALA A 76 7.82 4.42 -12.35
CA ALA A 76 7.33 4.41 -13.74
C ALA A 76 5.95 5.08 -13.90
N GLY A 77 5.24 5.38 -12.79
CA GLY A 77 4.03 6.20 -12.81
C GLY A 77 2.84 5.58 -13.55
N ARG A 78 2.78 4.25 -13.67
CA ARG A 78 1.67 3.53 -14.33
C ARG A 78 1.14 2.37 -13.48
N PHE A 79 -0.10 2.01 -13.78
CA PHE A 79 -0.76 0.81 -13.26
C PHE A 79 0.09 -0.46 -13.48
N LEU A 80 -0.02 -1.43 -12.56
CA LEU A 80 0.55 -2.77 -12.77
C LEU A 80 -0.47 -3.65 -13.51
N PRO A 81 -0.21 -4.05 -14.77
CA PRO A 81 -1.14 -4.86 -15.53
C PRO A 81 -1.23 -6.30 -15.02
N VAL A 82 -2.40 -6.93 -15.21
CA VAL A 82 -2.59 -8.33 -14.84
C VAL A 82 -2.07 -9.27 -15.93
N TYR A 83 -0.78 -9.61 -15.88
CA TYR A 83 -0.15 -10.51 -16.86
C TYR A 83 -0.29 -12.00 -16.53
N GLY A 84 -0.66 -12.36 -15.31
CA GLY A 84 -0.65 -13.76 -14.88
C GLY A 84 -1.53 -14.07 -13.69
N THR A 85 -1.65 -15.37 -13.42
CA THR A 85 -2.55 -15.90 -12.40
C THR A 85 -2.04 -15.71 -10.97
N THR A 86 -0.73 -15.50 -10.77
CA THR A 86 -0.15 -15.07 -9.49
C THR A 86 -0.77 -13.75 -9.02
N HIS A 87 -0.87 -12.77 -9.93
CA HIS A 87 -1.55 -11.49 -9.68
C HIS A 87 -3.03 -11.72 -9.40
N ALA A 88 -3.71 -12.45 -10.28
CA ALA A 88 -5.15 -12.70 -10.19
C ALA A 88 -5.58 -13.44 -8.91
N ASN A 89 -4.68 -14.17 -8.26
CA ASN A 89 -4.96 -14.82 -6.97
C ASN A 89 -5.17 -13.84 -5.82
N THR A 90 -4.62 -12.62 -5.93
CA THR A 90 -4.52 -11.67 -4.81
C THR A 90 -5.19 -10.33 -5.14
N PHE A 91 -5.06 -9.84 -6.36
CA PHE A 91 -5.57 -8.52 -6.77
C PHE A 91 -6.58 -8.67 -7.92
N TYR A 92 -7.81 -8.19 -7.72
CA TYR A 92 -8.92 -8.32 -8.67
C TYR A 92 -9.00 -7.20 -9.72
N SER A 93 -7.88 -6.63 -10.12
CA SER A 93 -7.72 -5.73 -11.27
C SER A 93 -6.24 -5.43 -11.43
N GLU A 94 -5.90 -4.50 -12.33
CA GLU A 94 -4.60 -3.83 -12.27
C GLU A 94 -4.38 -3.19 -10.89
N VAL A 95 -3.13 -3.16 -10.41
CA VAL A 95 -2.82 -2.44 -9.17
C VAL A 95 -2.81 -0.94 -9.49
N PRO A 96 -3.61 -0.13 -8.76
CA PRO A 96 -3.68 1.30 -9.00
C PRO A 96 -2.38 2.00 -8.64
N ILE A 97 -2.14 3.11 -9.33
CA ILE A 97 -1.10 4.09 -8.99
C ILE A 97 -1.75 5.42 -8.66
N THR A 98 -1.22 6.13 -7.67
CA THR A 98 -1.68 7.48 -7.35
C THR A 98 -1.21 8.49 -8.41
N ARG A 99 -1.83 9.67 -8.44
CA ARG A 99 -1.15 10.86 -8.99
C ARG A 99 -0.01 11.29 -8.06
N HIS A 100 0.85 12.19 -8.53
CA HIS A 100 1.76 12.90 -7.64
C HIS A 100 0.99 13.87 -6.73
N LEU A 101 1.57 14.13 -5.56
CA LEU A 101 1.12 15.24 -4.72
C LEU A 101 1.43 16.59 -5.39
N THR A 102 0.57 17.56 -5.13
CA THR A 102 0.82 18.97 -5.44
C THR A 102 1.82 19.57 -4.45
N ASN A 103 2.41 20.72 -4.79
CA ASN A 103 3.37 21.40 -3.91
C ASN A 103 2.71 21.78 -2.57
N GLU A 104 1.45 22.21 -2.62
CA GLU A 104 0.64 22.55 -1.46
C GLU A 104 0.44 21.31 -0.57
N GLU A 105 0.06 20.17 -1.16
CA GLU A 105 -0.12 18.92 -0.43
C GLU A 105 1.17 18.43 0.25
N VAL A 106 2.32 18.60 -0.39
CA VAL A 106 3.63 18.28 0.18
C VAL A 106 3.94 19.19 1.38
N THR A 107 3.69 20.50 1.24
CA THR A 107 4.07 21.50 2.24
C THR A 107 3.15 21.48 3.47
N GLU A 108 1.85 21.19 3.31
CA GLU A 108 0.89 21.18 4.41
C GLU A 108 1.03 19.95 5.32
N SER A 109 1.04 18.76 4.73
CA SER A 109 1.28 17.49 5.43
C SER A 109 1.45 16.37 4.40
N TYR A 110 2.70 16.07 4.08
CA TYR A 110 3.04 15.06 3.08
C TYR A 110 2.38 13.70 3.35
N GLU A 111 2.42 13.21 4.59
CA GLU A 111 1.95 11.87 4.94
C GLU A 111 0.42 11.76 4.91
N TRP A 112 -0.26 12.79 5.45
CA TRP A 112 -1.71 12.86 5.43
C TRP A 112 -2.24 13.00 4.00
N ASN A 113 -1.62 13.85 3.18
CA ASN A 113 -2.01 14.04 1.79
C ASN A 113 -1.65 12.83 0.91
N THR A 114 -0.59 12.08 1.23
CA THR A 114 -0.33 10.78 0.62
C THR A 114 -1.49 9.81 0.89
N GLY A 115 -1.97 9.74 2.14
CA GLY A 115 -3.17 8.98 2.50
C GLY A 115 -4.40 9.40 1.68
N LYS A 116 -4.59 10.71 1.47
CA LYS A 116 -5.66 11.27 0.63
C LYS A 116 -5.58 10.81 -0.82
N VAL A 117 -4.42 10.91 -1.46
CA VAL A 117 -4.28 10.52 -2.87
C VAL A 117 -4.37 9.02 -3.09
N ILE A 118 -4.05 8.21 -2.08
CA ILE A 118 -4.34 6.77 -2.09
C ILE A 118 -5.84 6.55 -2.15
N VAL A 119 -6.62 7.16 -1.24
CA VAL A 119 -8.09 7.01 -1.24
C VAL A 119 -8.71 7.56 -2.53
N GLU A 120 -8.25 8.72 -2.99
CA GLU A 120 -8.64 9.32 -4.27
C GLU A 120 -8.44 8.36 -5.46
N ALA A 121 -7.31 7.63 -5.49
CA ALA A 121 -7.02 6.68 -6.57
C ALA A 121 -8.05 5.54 -6.66
N PHE A 122 -8.61 5.11 -5.52
CA PHE A 122 -9.67 4.09 -5.47
C PHE A 122 -11.03 4.67 -5.82
N GLU A 123 -11.37 5.82 -5.24
CA GLU A 123 -12.66 6.48 -5.47
C GLU A 123 -12.85 6.87 -6.93
N ASN A 124 -11.85 7.51 -7.54
CA ASN A 124 -11.92 7.97 -8.94
C ASN A 124 -12.10 6.82 -9.95
N GLN A 125 -11.67 5.61 -9.59
CA GLN A 125 -11.72 4.43 -10.44
C GLN A 125 -12.79 3.43 -10.01
N ASN A 126 -13.57 3.75 -8.97
CA ASN A 126 -14.58 2.89 -8.38
C ASN A 126 -14.02 1.49 -8.05
N LEU A 127 -12.84 1.45 -7.43
CA LEU A 127 -12.13 0.22 -7.04
C LEU A 127 -12.49 -0.17 -5.61
N ASP A 128 -12.60 -1.48 -5.36
CA ASP A 128 -12.80 -2.02 -4.00
C ASP A 128 -11.43 -2.28 -3.34
N PRO A 129 -11.07 -1.56 -2.26
CA PRO A 129 -9.82 -1.78 -1.53
C PRO A 129 -9.73 -3.17 -0.88
N SER A 130 -10.85 -3.87 -0.70
CA SER A 130 -10.87 -5.27 -0.23
C SER A 130 -10.48 -6.23 -1.35
N ALA A 131 -10.79 -5.90 -2.60
CA ALA A 131 -10.52 -6.74 -3.77
C ALA A 131 -9.12 -6.48 -4.36
N ILE A 132 -8.57 -5.29 -4.12
CA ILE A 132 -7.23 -4.89 -4.53
C ILE A 132 -6.51 -4.34 -3.29
N PRO A 133 -6.00 -5.20 -2.41
CA PRO A 133 -5.45 -4.78 -1.12
C PRO A 133 -4.05 -4.14 -1.20
N THR A 134 -3.86 -3.24 -2.17
CA THR A 134 -2.60 -2.56 -2.46
C THR A 134 -2.75 -1.37 -3.42
N VAL A 135 -1.82 -0.43 -3.33
CA VAL A 135 -1.60 0.68 -4.26
C VAL A 135 -0.10 0.96 -4.41
N LEU A 136 0.29 1.50 -5.56
CA LEU A 136 1.60 2.13 -5.76
C LEU A 136 1.47 3.65 -5.60
N VAL A 137 2.28 4.28 -4.75
CA VAL A 137 2.34 5.74 -4.65
C VAL A 137 3.39 6.25 -5.64
N ASN A 138 2.96 7.08 -6.59
CA ASN A 138 3.80 7.49 -7.71
C ASN A 138 5.06 8.23 -7.27
N GLY A 139 6.22 7.73 -7.71
CA GLY A 139 7.53 8.23 -7.31
C GLY A 139 7.99 7.82 -5.91
N HIS A 140 7.22 7.02 -5.18
CA HIS A 140 7.50 6.63 -3.80
C HIS A 140 7.63 5.10 -3.67
N GLY A 141 6.54 4.40 -3.36
CA GLY A 141 6.56 2.97 -3.09
C GLY A 141 5.18 2.38 -2.84
N PRO A 142 5.11 1.07 -2.53
CA PRO A 142 3.85 0.38 -2.29
C PRO A 142 3.26 0.69 -0.92
N PHE A 143 1.93 0.67 -0.87
CA PHE A 143 1.18 0.42 0.35
C PHE A 143 0.35 -0.84 0.11
N THR A 144 0.40 -1.79 1.03
CA THR A 144 -0.45 -2.98 1.04
C THR A 144 -1.20 -3.07 2.36
N TRP A 145 -2.34 -3.75 2.37
CA TRP A 145 -3.13 -3.89 3.59
C TRP A 145 -3.79 -5.26 3.70
N GLY A 146 -4.32 -5.56 4.88
CA GLY A 146 -4.99 -6.81 5.15
C GLY A 146 -5.83 -6.77 6.43
N THR A 147 -6.65 -7.82 6.60
CA THR A 147 -7.43 -8.05 7.83
C THR A 147 -6.57 -8.55 8.99
N THR A 148 -5.32 -8.93 8.72
CA THR A 148 -4.27 -9.27 9.69
C THR A 148 -2.94 -8.74 9.19
N THR A 149 -1.97 -8.56 10.11
CA THR A 149 -0.59 -8.19 9.74
C THR A 149 0.02 -9.20 8.78
N GLN A 150 -0.19 -10.49 9.03
CA GLN A 150 0.28 -11.57 8.17
C GLN A 150 -0.26 -11.42 6.74
N LYS A 151 -1.56 -11.12 6.59
CA LYS A 151 -2.16 -10.92 5.27
C LYS A 151 -1.63 -9.67 4.56
N ALA A 152 -1.39 -8.58 5.29
CA ALA A 152 -0.79 -7.37 4.71
C ALA A 152 0.64 -7.62 4.20
N ILE A 153 1.44 -8.40 4.95
CA ILE A 153 2.79 -8.83 4.55
C ILE A 153 2.72 -9.72 3.32
N GLU A 154 1.84 -10.73 3.31
CA GLU A 154 1.65 -11.61 2.14
C GLU A 154 1.29 -10.82 0.88
N ASN A 155 0.38 -9.84 1.00
CA ASN A 155 0.02 -8.98 -0.12
C ASN A 155 1.22 -8.13 -0.60
N SER A 156 2.09 -7.68 0.30
CA SER A 156 3.34 -6.98 -0.04
C SER A 156 4.32 -7.86 -0.81
N LEU A 157 4.48 -9.12 -0.39
CA LEU A 157 5.35 -10.08 -1.06
C LEU A 157 4.84 -10.44 -2.46
N VAL A 158 3.52 -10.67 -2.59
CA VAL A 158 2.90 -10.95 -3.89
C VAL A 158 3.04 -9.76 -4.82
N LEU A 159 2.87 -8.52 -4.32
CA LEU A 159 3.02 -7.32 -5.14
C LEU A 159 4.44 -7.19 -5.70
N ASP A 160 5.47 -7.39 -4.87
CA ASP A 160 6.87 -7.29 -5.32
C ASP A 160 7.19 -8.31 -6.42
N GLU A 161 6.74 -9.56 -6.23
CA GLU A 161 6.88 -10.62 -7.23
C GLU A 161 6.11 -10.27 -8.52
N CYS A 162 4.90 -9.73 -8.42
CA CYS A 162 4.11 -9.32 -9.59
C CYS A 162 4.79 -8.17 -10.35
N CYS A 163 5.35 -7.18 -9.66
CA CYS A 163 6.13 -6.11 -10.29
C CYS A 163 7.37 -6.67 -11.00
N GLN A 164 8.12 -7.59 -10.36
CA GLN A 164 9.29 -8.22 -10.97
C GLN A 164 8.91 -9.00 -12.23
N MET A 165 7.90 -9.86 -12.14
CA MET A 165 7.41 -10.63 -13.29
C MET A 165 6.86 -9.74 -14.40
N ALA A 166 6.21 -8.62 -14.07
CA ALA A 166 5.73 -7.68 -15.07
C ALA A 166 6.88 -7.00 -15.83
N GLN A 167 7.95 -6.61 -15.13
CA GLN A 167 9.17 -6.09 -15.77
C GLN A 167 9.77 -7.12 -16.74
N MET A 168 9.88 -8.37 -16.30
CA MET A 168 10.36 -9.47 -17.13
C MET A 168 9.43 -9.75 -18.32
N THR A 169 8.12 -9.76 -18.09
CA THR A 169 7.10 -9.99 -19.13
C THR A 169 7.20 -8.93 -20.23
N GLU A 170 7.28 -7.65 -19.87
CA GLU A 170 7.40 -6.55 -20.83
C GLU A 170 8.75 -6.57 -21.56
N SER A 171 9.83 -7.09 -20.95
CA SER A 171 11.10 -7.32 -21.63
C SER A 171 11.06 -8.46 -22.65
N VAL A 172 10.24 -9.49 -22.40
CA VAL A 172 10.03 -10.61 -23.33
C VAL A 172 9.09 -10.20 -24.47
N ARG A 173 8.03 -9.44 -24.16
CA ARG A 173 7.05 -8.92 -25.12
C ARG A 173 6.59 -7.53 -24.68
N SER A 174 7.09 -6.49 -25.36
CA SER A 174 6.81 -5.08 -25.03
C SER A 174 5.33 -4.69 -25.14
N ASN A 175 4.54 -5.45 -25.90
CA ASN A 175 3.09 -5.30 -26.03
C ASN A 175 2.33 -6.52 -25.47
N ALA A 176 2.83 -7.09 -24.36
CA ALA A 176 2.14 -8.17 -23.67
C ALA A 176 0.71 -7.73 -23.34
N GLU A 177 -0.23 -8.66 -23.55
CA GLU A 177 -1.64 -8.42 -23.25
C GLU A 177 -1.94 -8.92 -21.83
N LYS A 178 -2.92 -8.26 -21.20
CA LYS A 178 -3.49 -8.73 -19.93
C LYS A 178 -4.11 -10.11 -20.14
N ILE A 179 -4.16 -10.91 -19.08
CA ILE A 179 -4.95 -12.15 -19.13
C ILE A 179 -6.43 -11.82 -19.40
N PRO A 180 -7.18 -12.72 -20.06
CA PRO A 180 -8.62 -12.51 -20.26
C PRO A 180 -9.36 -12.38 -18.92
N GLN A 181 -10.40 -11.54 -18.89
CA GLN A 181 -11.21 -11.31 -17.68
C GLN A 181 -11.73 -12.60 -17.04
N HIS A 182 -12.20 -13.57 -17.85
CA HIS A 182 -12.69 -14.84 -17.33
C HIS A 182 -11.62 -15.67 -16.60
N VAL A 183 -10.34 -15.49 -16.93
CA VAL A 183 -9.21 -16.11 -16.22
C VAL A 183 -8.97 -15.38 -14.89
N LEU A 184 -9.00 -14.04 -14.89
CA LEU A 184 -8.94 -13.24 -13.67
C LEU A 184 -10.04 -13.67 -12.69
N ASP A 185 -11.30 -13.69 -13.16
CA ASP A 185 -12.47 -14.08 -12.36
C ASP A 185 -12.30 -15.47 -11.75
N LYS A 186 -11.89 -16.45 -12.57
CA LYS A 186 -11.68 -17.83 -12.12
C LYS A 186 -10.64 -17.94 -11.01
N TYR A 187 -9.54 -17.20 -11.12
CA TYR A 187 -8.45 -17.26 -10.14
C TYR A 187 -8.75 -16.45 -8.88
N TYR A 188 -9.44 -15.33 -8.99
CA TYR A 188 -9.80 -14.53 -7.83
C TYR A 188 -10.86 -15.22 -6.97
N TYR A 189 -11.97 -15.65 -7.58
CA TYR A 189 -13.11 -16.23 -6.85
C TYR A 189 -12.90 -17.66 -6.34
N ARG A 190 -11.80 -18.34 -6.71
CA ARG A 190 -11.46 -19.64 -6.08
C ARG A 190 -10.99 -19.49 -4.63
N ASN A 191 -10.44 -18.32 -4.29
CA ASN A 191 -9.91 -17.98 -2.97
C ASN A 191 -10.84 -17.00 -2.21
N HIS A 192 -11.68 -16.24 -2.93
CA HIS A 192 -12.47 -15.15 -2.37
C HIS A 192 -13.98 -15.29 -2.68
N GLY A 193 -14.83 -14.84 -1.77
CA GLY A 193 -16.30 -14.85 -1.93
C GLY A 193 -16.97 -16.12 -1.42
N ALA A 194 -18.31 -16.16 -1.51
CA ALA A 194 -19.14 -17.19 -0.89
C ALA A 194 -18.89 -18.62 -1.42
N ASN A 195 -18.30 -18.74 -2.61
CA ASN A 195 -18.01 -20.01 -3.28
C ASN A 195 -16.51 -20.36 -3.28
N ALA A 196 -15.70 -19.72 -2.43
CA ALA A 196 -14.27 -20.02 -2.31
C ALA A 196 -14.07 -21.50 -1.91
N TYR A 197 -13.21 -22.22 -2.64
CA TYR A 197 -13.01 -23.67 -2.46
C TYR A 197 -11.53 -24.05 -2.30
N TYR A 198 -10.63 -23.07 -2.30
CA TYR A 198 -9.20 -23.24 -2.13
C TYR A 198 -8.71 -22.45 -0.91
N GLY A 199 -7.80 -23.01 -0.10
CA GLY A 199 -7.27 -22.35 1.12
C GLY A 199 -8.19 -22.42 2.35
N GLN A 200 -9.24 -23.24 2.32
CA GLN A 200 -10.13 -23.51 3.45
C GLN A 200 -9.53 -24.64 4.31
N ASN A 201 -8.63 -24.30 5.23
CA ASN A 201 -8.21 -25.19 6.31
C ASN A 201 -8.60 -24.58 7.65
#